data_AF-A0A8T5N1P0-F1
#
_entry.id   AF-A0A8T5N1P0-F1
#
_cell.length_a   1.000
_cell.length_b   1.000
_cell.length_c   1.000
_cell.angle_alpha   90.00
_cell.angle_beta   90.00
_cell.angle_gamma   90.00
#
_symmetry.space_group_name_H-M   'P 1'
#
loop_
_entity.id
_entity.type
_entity.pdbx_description
1 polymer ?
#
loop_
_entity_poly.entity_id
_entity_poly.type
_entity_poly.pdbx_seq_one_letter_code
_entity_poly.pdbx_strand_id
1 'polypeptide(L)'
;MNFIKKIFDGKKEESIHLQFQKFSKGEFRNRALIRVKKTKDKFTIFTSAEFANGLVKNTAEKLGNEKTLVKGAIVSTNDLTGELNFKGKKQFQGVKRYLIENEMSGEEILKLLEKFPRAFFAISFDAGETKLKIKPKAPKSGKPGSKKEELPKIDFCKLITTDKQIGESFVFDTLQGTSKPDFKEAIIDHTFFIEDIVMPKGETDYAKIRETAVRKGRIIRKSEIDGKKMIQEFKFEA
;
A
#
# COMPACT_ATOMS: atom_id res chain seq x y z
N MET A 1 10.00 -1.93 -2.83
CA MET A 1 9.51 -3.16 -2.14
C MET A 1 8.27 -2.85 -1.30
N ASN A 2 7.26 -3.73 -1.24
CA ASN A 2 6.03 -3.48 -0.48
C ASN A 2 6.20 -3.68 1.05
N PHE A 3 5.30 -3.07 1.85
CA PHE A 3 5.42 -3.05 3.31
C PHE A 3 5.31 -4.43 3.97
N ILE A 4 4.52 -5.36 3.42
CA ILE A 4 4.43 -6.74 3.95
C ILE A 4 5.75 -7.45 3.80
N LYS A 5 6.39 -7.37 2.62
CA LYS A 5 7.70 -7.98 2.41
C LYS A 5 8.76 -7.36 3.31
N LYS A 6 8.71 -6.04 3.53
CA LYS A 6 9.61 -5.37 4.50
C LYS A 6 9.47 -5.94 5.91
N ILE A 7 8.24 -6.17 6.38
CA ILE A 7 7.97 -6.81 7.68
C ILE A 7 8.52 -8.24 7.70
N PHE A 8 8.26 -9.02 6.65
CA PHE A 8 8.77 -10.39 6.53
C PHE A 8 10.31 -10.44 6.59
N ASP A 9 10.98 -9.45 5.99
CA ASP A 9 12.44 -9.31 6.00
C ASP A 9 12.99 -8.72 7.31
N GLY A 10 12.15 -8.49 8.32
CA GLY A 10 12.56 -7.92 9.61
C GLY A 10 12.96 -6.44 9.54
N LYS A 11 12.60 -5.71 8.48
CA LYS A 11 12.91 -4.29 8.35
C LYS A 11 12.00 -3.45 9.24
N LYS A 12 12.59 -2.49 9.96
CA LYS A 12 11.89 -1.46 10.74
C LYS A 12 12.08 -0.12 10.04
N GLU A 13 11.01 0.42 9.46
CA GLU A 13 11.02 1.68 8.72
C GLU A 13 9.80 2.52 9.11
N GLU A 14 9.96 3.85 9.12
CA GLU A 14 8.89 4.80 9.44
C GLU A 14 7.64 4.62 8.55
N SER A 15 7.84 4.25 7.27
CA SER A 15 6.73 3.98 6.36
C SER A 15 5.85 2.79 6.79
N ILE A 16 6.42 1.82 7.51
CA ILE A 16 5.68 0.68 8.07
C ILE A 16 4.91 1.15 9.31
N HIS A 17 5.55 1.92 10.17
CA HIS A 17 4.92 2.53 11.34
C HIS A 17 3.67 3.33 10.95
N LEU A 18 3.82 4.28 10.02
CA LEU A 18 2.73 5.10 9.49
C LEU A 18 1.61 4.27 8.85
N GLN A 19 1.97 3.18 8.16
CA GLN A 19 1.00 2.27 7.57
C GLN A 19 0.14 1.60 8.63
N PHE A 20 0.70 1.28 9.81
CA PHE A 20 -0.01 0.61 10.89
C PHE A 20 -0.69 1.55 11.91
N GLN A 21 -0.31 2.83 11.98
CA GLN A 21 -0.91 3.82 12.89
C GLN A 21 -2.44 3.92 12.79
N LYS A 22 -3.02 3.64 11.62
CA LYS A 22 -4.48 3.73 11.38
C LYS A 22 -5.28 2.55 11.93
N PHE A 23 -4.63 1.48 12.40
CA PHE A 23 -5.31 0.32 12.96
C PHE A 23 -5.38 0.41 14.49
N SER A 24 -6.58 0.18 15.03
CA SER A 24 -6.82 -0.05 16.46
C SER A 24 -6.49 -1.50 16.82
N LYS A 25 -6.62 -1.88 18.10
CA LYS A 25 -6.66 -3.30 18.49
C LYS A 25 -7.80 -4.01 17.76
N GLY A 26 -7.58 -5.26 17.37
CA GLY A 26 -8.60 -6.10 16.72
C GLY A 26 -8.11 -6.82 15.47
N GLU A 27 -9.07 -7.41 14.76
CA GLU A 27 -8.85 -8.19 13.54
C GLU A 27 -9.30 -7.41 12.31
N PHE A 28 -8.40 -7.30 11.32
CA PHE A 28 -8.64 -6.59 10.07
C PHE A 28 -8.44 -7.53 8.88
N ARG A 29 -9.56 -8.04 8.35
CA ARG A 29 -9.62 -8.91 7.16
C ARG A 29 -9.79 -8.09 5.89
N ASN A 30 -9.41 -8.66 4.74
CA ASN A 30 -9.66 -8.10 3.41
C ASN A 30 -9.12 -6.68 3.21
N ARG A 31 -8.18 -6.23 4.06
CA ARG A 31 -7.56 -4.90 3.95
C ARG A 31 -6.44 -4.91 2.93
N ALA A 32 -5.57 -5.91 3.00
CA ALA A 32 -4.38 -6.02 2.15
C ALA A 32 -4.48 -7.27 1.26
N LEU A 33 -5.20 -7.11 0.15
CA LEU A 33 -5.35 -8.12 -0.89
C LEU A 33 -4.40 -7.86 -2.07
N ILE A 34 -3.89 -8.93 -2.66
CA ILE A 34 -3.02 -8.93 -3.84
C ILE A 34 -3.51 -9.99 -4.82
N ARG A 35 -3.50 -9.66 -6.11
CA ARG A 35 -3.61 -10.62 -7.21
C ARG A 35 -2.51 -10.32 -8.22
N VAL A 36 -1.64 -11.29 -8.50
CA VAL A 36 -0.56 -11.14 -9.47
C VAL A 36 -0.78 -12.11 -10.61
N LYS A 37 -0.68 -11.61 -11.84
CA LYS A 37 -0.60 -12.43 -13.05
C LYS A 37 0.74 -12.22 -13.70
N LYS A 38 1.39 -13.30 -14.12
CA LYS A 38 2.63 -13.25 -14.88
C LYS A 38 2.39 -13.79 -16.29
N THR A 39 2.95 -13.13 -17.29
CA THR A 39 2.91 -13.59 -18.68
C THR A 39 4.24 -13.25 -19.30
N LYS A 40 5.06 -14.27 -19.59
CA LYS A 40 6.48 -14.10 -19.93
C LYS A 40 7.17 -13.27 -18.83
N ASP A 41 7.86 -12.19 -19.18
CA ASP A 41 8.53 -11.29 -18.23
C ASP A 41 7.61 -10.19 -17.65
N LYS A 42 6.34 -10.13 -18.07
CA LYS A 42 5.41 -9.08 -17.66
C LYS A 42 4.58 -9.50 -16.45
N PHE A 43 4.57 -8.65 -15.44
CA PHE A 43 3.71 -8.76 -14.26
C PHE A 43 2.52 -7.79 -14.37
N THR A 44 1.32 -8.28 -14.06
CA THR A 44 0.14 -7.46 -13.81
C THR A 44 -0.30 -7.70 -12.37
N ILE A 45 -0.10 -6.70 -11.54
CA ILE A 45 -0.33 -6.74 -10.10
C ILE A 45 -1.55 -5.90 -9.80
N PHE A 46 -2.57 -6.50 -9.21
CA PHE A 46 -3.71 -5.81 -8.67
C PHE A 46 -3.66 -5.84 -7.15
N THR A 47 -3.99 -4.73 -6.51
CA THR A 47 -4.01 -4.67 -5.05
C THR A 47 -5.20 -3.88 -4.53
N SER A 48 -5.49 -4.13 -3.26
CA SER A 48 -6.28 -3.25 -2.40
C SER A 48 -5.59 -1.90 -2.17
N ALA A 49 -6.31 -0.95 -1.56
CA ALA A 49 -5.82 0.40 -1.33
C ALA A 49 -4.60 0.49 -0.39
N GLU A 50 -4.37 -0.51 0.46
CA GLU A 50 -3.26 -0.49 1.44
C GLU A 50 -1.87 -0.42 0.79
N PHE A 51 -1.77 -0.77 -0.50
CA PHE A 51 -0.50 -0.73 -1.23
C PHE A 51 -0.31 0.58 -2.03
N ALA A 52 -1.29 1.49 -2.06
CA ALA A 52 -1.29 2.65 -2.95
C ALA A 52 -0.04 3.52 -2.80
N ASN A 53 0.24 4.05 -1.60
CA ASN A 53 1.39 4.92 -1.37
C ASN A 53 2.72 4.23 -1.67
N GLY A 54 2.85 2.94 -1.33
CA GLY A 54 4.05 2.15 -1.63
C GLY A 54 4.25 1.93 -3.14
N LEU A 55 3.17 1.73 -3.89
CA LEU A 55 3.22 1.63 -5.35
C LEU A 55 3.59 2.98 -5.98
N VAL A 56 2.99 4.09 -5.52
CA VAL A 56 3.35 5.45 -5.96
C VAL A 56 4.84 5.69 -5.73
N LYS A 57 5.35 5.37 -4.53
CA LYS A 57 6.78 5.52 -4.21
C LYS A 57 7.66 4.71 -5.17
N ASN A 58 7.42 3.40 -5.33
CA ASN A 58 8.24 2.55 -6.20
C ASN A 58 8.19 3.02 -7.68
N THR A 59 7.03 3.48 -8.17
CA THR A 59 6.90 3.97 -9.55
C THR A 59 7.55 5.35 -9.72
N ALA A 60 7.50 6.22 -8.71
CA ALA A 60 8.17 7.52 -8.73
C ALA A 60 9.71 7.37 -8.66
N GLU A 61 10.22 6.47 -7.82
CA GLU A 61 11.66 6.12 -7.79
C GLU A 61 12.15 5.67 -9.18
N LYS A 62 11.35 4.88 -9.89
CA LYS A 62 11.68 4.41 -11.24
C LYS A 62 11.60 5.53 -12.30
N LEU A 63 10.68 6.48 -12.13
CA LEU A 63 10.54 7.63 -13.02
C LEU A 63 11.74 8.60 -12.88
N GLY A 64 12.28 8.75 -11.67
CA GLY A 64 13.43 9.61 -11.41
C GLY A 64 13.17 11.07 -11.80
N ASN A 65 14.03 11.62 -12.67
CA ASN A 65 13.93 13.01 -13.13
C ASN A 65 13.04 13.20 -14.37
N GLU A 66 12.58 12.12 -15.00
CA GLU A 66 11.67 12.20 -16.13
C GLU A 66 10.30 12.71 -15.70
N LYS A 67 9.61 13.45 -16.57
CA LYS A 67 8.26 13.95 -16.32
C LYS A 67 7.21 13.06 -16.99
N THR A 68 6.07 12.95 -16.32
CA THR A 68 4.91 12.23 -16.84
C THR A 68 3.63 12.94 -16.41
N LEU A 69 2.53 12.67 -17.12
CA LEU A 69 1.23 13.20 -16.75
C LEU A 69 0.67 12.41 -15.56
N VAL A 70 0.62 13.04 -14.40
CA VAL A 70 0.06 12.47 -13.17
C VAL A 70 -1.41 12.81 -13.08
N LYS A 71 -2.29 11.81 -12.98
CA LYS A 71 -3.73 12.01 -12.80
C LYS A 71 -4.25 11.31 -11.56
N GLY A 72 -5.19 11.92 -10.84
CA GLY A 72 -5.95 11.22 -9.81
C GLY A 72 -6.33 12.12 -8.65
N ALA A 73 -6.16 11.62 -7.43
CA ALA A 73 -6.46 12.40 -6.24
C ALA A 73 -5.46 12.17 -5.11
N ILE A 74 -5.14 13.23 -4.37
CA ILE A 74 -4.51 13.13 -3.04
C ILE A 74 -5.58 13.39 -1.99
N VAL A 75 -5.66 12.52 -0.98
CA VAL A 75 -6.63 12.64 0.13
C VAL A 75 -5.87 12.87 1.42
N SER A 76 -6.20 13.94 2.15
CA SER A 76 -5.51 14.31 3.40
C SER A 76 -6.46 14.97 4.38
N THR A 77 -6.17 14.85 5.68
CA THR A 77 -6.80 15.68 6.71
C THR A 77 -6.18 17.08 6.77
N ASN A 78 -4.91 17.20 6.35
CA ASN A 78 -4.18 18.47 6.32
C ASN A 78 -4.60 19.31 5.09
N ASP A 79 -4.46 20.63 5.20
CA ASP A 79 -4.59 21.48 4.02
C ASP A 79 -3.31 21.39 3.17
N LEU A 80 -3.47 21.17 1.87
CA LEU A 80 -2.37 21.07 0.88
C LEU A 80 -2.39 22.25 -0.09
N THR A 81 -3.18 23.28 0.20
CA THR A 81 -3.27 24.50 -0.63
C THR A 81 -1.93 25.23 -0.60
N GLY A 82 -1.42 25.62 -1.78
CA GLY A 82 -0.09 26.23 -1.93
C GLY A 82 1.06 25.22 -2.03
N GLU A 83 0.80 23.95 -1.70
CA GLU A 83 1.81 22.88 -1.70
C GLU A 83 1.75 21.98 -2.92
N LEU A 84 0.63 22.06 -3.64
CA LEU A 84 0.29 21.22 -4.78
C LEU A 84 -0.54 22.05 -5.76
N ASN A 85 -0.26 21.88 -7.05
CA ASN A 85 -1.16 22.36 -8.10
C ASN A 85 -2.29 21.32 -8.32
N PHE A 86 -3.55 21.72 -8.11
CA PHE A 86 -4.71 20.82 -8.23
C PHE A 86 -5.84 21.48 -9.02
N LYS A 87 -6.59 20.66 -9.78
CA LYS A 87 -7.75 21.11 -10.58
C LYS A 87 -9.00 21.36 -9.74
N GLY A 88 -9.12 20.71 -8.59
CA GLY A 88 -10.25 20.91 -7.69
C GLY A 88 -10.06 20.31 -6.31
N LYS A 89 -10.75 20.86 -5.32
CA LYS A 89 -10.73 20.43 -3.92
C LYS A 89 -12.15 20.09 -3.49
N LYS A 90 -12.36 18.87 -2.99
CA LYS A 90 -13.61 18.45 -2.33
C LYS A 90 -13.33 18.19 -0.86
N GLN A 91 -14.22 18.63 0.03
CA GLN A 91 -14.07 18.41 1.46
C GLN A 91 -15.31 17.72 2.02
N PHE A 92 -15.10 16.74 2.89
CA PHE A 92 -16.17 16.06 3.63
C PHE A 92 -15.65 15.62 5.00
N GLN A 93 -16.32 16.05 6.08
CA GLN A 93 -15.97 15.68 7.47
C GLN A 93 -14.48 15.86 7.80
N GLY A 94 -13.90 17.01 7.43
CA GLY A 94 -12.47 17.32 7.66
C GLY A 94 -11.49 16.64 6.71
N VAL A 95 -11.92 15.66 5.93
CA VAL A 95 -11.11 15.00 4.90
C VAL A 95 -11.20 15.80 3.60
N LYS A 96 -10.03 16.18 3.07
CA LYS A 96 -9.87 16.96 1.84
C LYS A 96 -9.36 16.06 0.73
N ARG A 97 -9.96 16.15 -0.45
CA ARG A 97 -9.60 15.41 -1.67
C ARG A 97 -9.24 16.42 -2.76
N TYR A 98 -7.98 16.40 -3.15
CA TYR A 98 -7.40 17.26 -4.19
C TYR A 98 -7.34 16.46 -5.49
N LEU A 99 -8.03 16.91 -6.54
CA LEU A 99 -7.99 16.31 -7.87
C LEU A 99 -6.80 16.87 -8.65
N ILE A 100 -5.98 15.98 -9.17
CA ILE A 100 -4.69 16.32 -9.76
C ILE A 100 -4.68 15.86 -11.21
N GLU A 101 -4.18 16.73 -12.08
CA GLU A 101 -3.83 16.43 -13.47
C GLU A 101 -2.80 17.46 -13.91
N ASN A 102 -1.52 17.11 -13.72
CA ASN A 102 -0.36 17.94 -14.01
C ASN A 102 0.83 17.05 -14.40
N GLU A 103 1.82 17.64 -15.06
CA GLU A 103 3.10 16.99 -15.28
C GLU A 103 3.95 17.07 -14.01
N MET A 104 4.55 15.95 -13.62
CA MET A 104 5.46 15.86 -12.47
C MET A 104 6.59 14.89 -12.76
N SER A 105 7.76 15.15 -12.18
CA SER A 105 8.84 14.18 -12.11
C SER A 105 8.66 13.20 -10.95
N GLY A 106 9.41 12.10 -11.00
CA GLY A 106 9.49 11.15 -9.89
C GLY A 106 9.96 11.82 -8.60
N GLU A 107 10.98 12.69 -8.69
CA GLU A 107 11.49 13.44 -7.53
C GLU A 107 10.44 14.37 -6.92
N GLU A 108 9.63 15.06 -7.73
CA GLU A 108 8.54 15.92 -7.24
C GLU A 108 7.48 15.09 -6.49
N ILE A 109 7.13 13.91 -7.00
CA ILE A 109 6.20 12.99 -6.34
C ILE A 109 6.78 12.46 -5.02
N LEU A 110 8.07 12.13 -4.99
CA LEU A 110 8.75 11.66 -3.78
C LEU A 110 8.79 12.76 -2.69
N LYS A 111 9.09 14.01 -3.06
CA LYS A 111 9.03 15.15 -2.13
C LYS A 111 7.64 15.33 -1.53
N LEU A 112 6.58 15.14 -2.31
CA LEU A 112 5.21 15.18 -1.77
C LEU A 112 4.93 14.03 -0.80
N LEU A 113 5.39 12.82 -1.09
CA LEU A 113 5.25 11.66 -0.19
C LEU A 113 5.98 11.88 1.14
N GLU A 114 7.17 12.47 1.10
CA GLU A 114 7.96 12.80 2.29
C GLU A 114 7.34 13.94 3.11
N LYS A 115 6.84 14.98 2.42
CA LYS A 115 6.19 16.12 3.06
C LYS A 115 4.83 15.78 3.65
N PHE A 116 4.08 14.87 3.01
CA PHE A 116 2.74 14.47 3.43
C PHE A 116 2.60 12.96 3.61
N PRO A 117 3.35 12.36 4.54
CA PRO A 117 3.47 10.91 4.64
C PRO A 117 2.17 10.22 5.10
N ARG A 118 1.25 10.99 5.70
CA ARG A 118 -0.09 10.53 6.12
C ARG A 118 -1.17 10.74 5.06
N ALA A 119 -0.88 11.45 3.98
CA ALA A 119 -1.83 11.61 2.89
C ALA A 119 -1.93 10.31 2.08
N PHE A 120 -3.10 10.05 1.52
CA PHE A 120 -3.36 8.92 0.66
C PHE A 120 -3.24 9.35 -0.81
N PHE A 121 -2.25 8.80 -1.50
CA PHE A 121 -1.92 9.15 -2.88
C PHE A 121 -2.64 8.19 -3.85
N ALA A 122 -3.82 8.59 -4.30
CA ALA A 122 -4.61 7.88 -5.29
C ALA A 122 -4.33 8.42 -6.71
N ILE A 123 -3.06 8.42 -7.09
CA ILE A 123 -2.56 8.95 -8.37
C ILE A 123 -2.14 7.83 -9.32
N SER A 124 -2.25 8.10 -10.61
CA SER A 124 -1.94 7.21 -11.73
C SER A 124 -0.97 7.91 -12.66
N PHE A 125 0.08 7.19 -13.06
CA PHE A 125 1.11 7.68 -13.96
C PHE A 125 1.94 6.53 -14.51
N ASP A 126 2.67 6.79 -15.58
CA ASP A 126 3.54 5.83 -16.25
C ASP A 126 5.02 6.23 -16.06
N ALA A 127 5.88 5.23 -15.92
CA ALA A 127 7.35 5.34 -15.84
C ALA A 127 7.95 4.29 -16.80
N GLY A 128 8.12 4.68 -18.07
CA GLY A 128 8.48 3.78 -19.17
C GLY A 128 7.48 2.62 -19.32
N GLU A 129 7.97 1.38 -19.19
CA GLU A 129 7.13 0.18 -19.26
C GLU A 129 6.30 -0.09 -17.98
N THR A 130 6.54 0.67 -16.92
CA THR A 130 5.82 0.53 -15.64
C THR A 130 4.62 1.46 -15.61
N LYS A 131 3.41 0.89 -15.56
CA LYS A 131 2.15 1.65 -15.62
C LYS A 131 1.36 1.49 -14.34
N LEU A 132 1.19 2.57 -13.59
CA LEU A 132 0.44 2.59 -12.33
C LEU A 132 -0.92 3.25 -12.54
N LYS A 133 -1.98 2.51 -12.20
CA LYS A 133 -3.36 3.02 -12.15
C LYS A 133 -3.92 2.80 -10.77
N ILE A 134 -4.41 3.87 -10.14
CA ILE A 134 -5.07 3.83 -8.84
C ILE A 134 -6.43 4.52 -8.97
N LYS A 135 -7.48 3.90 -8.45
CA LYS A 135 -8.82 4.50 -8.43
C LYS A 135 -8.75 5.82 -7.65
N PRO A 136 -9.16 6.97 -8.23
CA PRO A 136 -8.88 8.29 -7.66
C PRO A 136 -9.85 8.65 -6.53
N LYS A 137 -10.09 7.76 -5.56
CA LYS A 137 -11.07 7.92 -4.48
C LYS A 137 -10.46 7.50 -3.16
N ALA A 138 -11.04 7.95 -2.04
CA ALA A 138 -10.65 7.46 -0.74
C ALA A 138 -10.95 5.94 -0.63
N PRO A 139 -10.12 5.17 0.09
CA PRO A 139 -10.45 3.79 0.41
C PRO A 139 -11.74 3.78 1.24
N LYS A 140 -12.64 2.85 0.93
CA LYS A 140 -13.78 2.61 1.83
C LYS A 140 -13.22 2.03 3.12
N SER A 141 -13.71 2.50 4.27
CA SER A 141 -13.40 1.88 5.54
C SER A 141 -14.04 0.50 5.53
N GLY A 142 -13.25 -0.54 5.24
CA GLY A 142 -13.69 -1.91 5.41
C GLY A 142 -13.98 -2.10 6.89
N LYS A 143 -15.26 -2.08 7.25
CA LYS A 143 -15.69 -2.57 8.57
C LYS A 143 -15.27 -4.05 8.67
N PRO A 144 -14.95 -4.58 9.86
CA PRO A 144 -14.76 -6.00 10.03
C PRO A 144 -16.04 -6.70 9.57
N GLY A 145 -15.98 -7.41 8.44
CA GLY A 145 -17.13 -8.11 7.90
C GLY A 145 -17.57 -9.22 8.84
N SER A 146 -18.86 -9.29 9.14
CA SER A 146 -19.50 -10.50 9.69
C SER A 146 -19.25 -11.67 8.74
N LYS A 147 -19.01 -12.87 9.30
CA LYS A 147 -18.61 -14.11 8.61
C LYS A 147 -19.28 -14.31 7.23
N LYS A 148 -18.45 -14.66 6.22
CA LYS A 148 -18.77 -15.01 4.81
C LYS A 148 -19.12 -13.86 3.84
N GLU A 149 -18.21 -12.90 3.64
CA GLU A 149 -18.26 -12.07 2.43
C GLU A 149 -17.31 -12.62 1.36
N GLU A 150 -17.83 -12.70 0.13
CA GLU A 150 -17.09 -12.91 -1.10
C GLU A 150 -15.88 -11.96 -1.13
N LEU A 151 -14.69 -12.46 -1.50
CA LEU A 151 -13.47 -11.64 -1.54
C LEU A 151 -13.74 -10.37 -2.36
N PRO A 152 -13.56 -9.16 -1.78
CA PRO A 152 -13.86 -7.95 -2.50
C PRO A 152 -12.95 -7.84 -3.72
N LYS A 153 -13.48 -7.24 -4.78
CA LYS A 153 -12.76 -7.11 -6.04
C LYS A 153 -11.40 -6.42 -5.83
N ILE A 154 -10.32 -7.15 -6.13
CA ILE A 154 -8.94 -6.68 -6.01
C ILE A 154 -8.60 -5.88 -7.27
N ASP A 155 -9.05 -4.64 -7.36
CA ASP A 155 -8.82 -3.77 -8.51
C ASP A 155 -8.66 -2.29 -8.13
N PHE A 156 -8.33 -2.00 -6.87
CA PHE A 156 -8.15 -0.62 -6.40
C PHE A 156 -6.89 0.02 -6.99
N CYS A 157 -5.77 -0.70 -6.93
CA CYS A 157 -4.57 -0.37 -7.67
C CYS A 157 -4.31 -1.45 -8.73
N LYS A 158 -3.72 -1.04 -9.85
CA LYS A 158 -3.21 -1.90 -10.91
C LYS A 158 -1.84 -1.39 -11.32
N LEU A 159 -0.82 -2.22 -11.15
CA LEU A 159 0.53 -2.00 -11.64
C LEU A 159 0.82 -3.00 -12.76
N ILE A 160 1.30 -2.52 -13.89
CA ILE A 160 1.88 -3.35 -14.95
C ILE A 160 3.37 -3.04 -14.99
N THR A 161 4.23 -4.05 -15.01
CA THR A 161 5.69 -3.84 -15.07
C THR A 161 6.40 -5.08 -15.62
N THR A 162 7.58 -4.89 -16.22
CA THR A 162 8.55 -5.92 -16.61
C THR A 162 9.67 -6.07 -15.56
N ASP A 163 9.62 -5.26 -14.50
CA ASP A 163 10.59 -5.27 -13.42
C ASP A 163 10.39 -6.48 -12.52
N LYS A 164 11.32 -7.44 -12.62
CA LYS A 164 11.27 -8.69 -11.84
C LYS A 164 11.35 -8.45 -10.34
N GLN A 165 12.16 -7.49 -9.89
CA GLN A 165 12.29 -7.20 -8.46
C GLN A 165 10.97 -6.67 -7.89
N ILE A 166 10.29 -5.77 -8.61
CA ILE A 166 8.97 -5.30 -8.20
C ILE A 166 7.95 -6.45 -8.23
N GLY A 167 7.88 -7.19 -9.34
CA GLY A 167 6.93 -8.29 -9.55
C GLY A 167 7.01 -9.38 -8.49
N GLU A 168 8.21 -9.91 -8.27
CA GLU A 168 8.49 -11.00 -7.33
C GLU A 168 8.34 -10.55 -5.87
N SER A 169 8.50 -9.25 -5.56
CA SER A 169 8.32 -8.76 -4.19
C SER A 169 6.90 -8.95 -3.63
N PHE A 170 5.89 -9.15 -4.48
CA PHE A 170 4.50 -9.42 -4.07
C PHE A 170 4.23 -10.92 -3.85
N VAL A 171 5.01 -11.80 -4.48
CA VAL A 171 4.85 -13.26 -4.45
C VAL A 171 6.20 -13.88 -4.04
N PHE A 172 6.50 -13.77 -2.75
CA PHE A 172 7.76 -14.28 -2.17
C PHE A 172 7.58 -15.61 -1.44
N ASP A 173 6.38 -16.19 -1.48
CA ASP A 173 6.11 -17.50 -0.89
C ASP A 173 6.87 -18.56 -1.71
N THR A 174 7.82 -19.25 -1.10
CA THR A 174 8.58 -20.31 -1.76
C THR A 174 7.74 -21.58 -1.86
N LEU A 175 7.41 -22.01 -3.07
CA LEU A 175 6.87 -23.35 -3.30
C LEU A 175 8.02 -24.36 -3.14
N GLN A 176 7.94 -25.20 -2.09
CA GLN A 176 8.74 -26.42 -1.87
C GLN A 176 10.10 -26.47 -2.61
N GLY A 177 11.13 -25.84 -2.05
CA GLY A 177 12.52 -26.02 -2.49
C GLY A 177 12.93 -25.30 -3.79
N THR A 178 12.03 -24.52 -4.41
CA THR A 178 12.40 -23.68 -5.57
C THR A 178 12.71 -22.25 -5.13
N SER A 179 13.87 -21.75 -5.56
CA SER A 179 14.35 -20.39 -5.25
C SER A 179 13.60 -19.29 -6.00
N LYS A 180 12.73 -19.64 -6.95
CA LYS A 180 11.90 -18.71 -7.72
C LYS A 180 10.57 -19.36 -8.08
N PRO A 181 9.41 -18.80 -7.68
CA PRO A 181 8.15 -19.26 -8.23
C PRO A 181 8.06 -18.76 -9.69
N ASP A 182 8.20 -19.67 -10.64
CA ASP A 182 7.51 -19.48 -11.91
C ASP A 182 6.04 -19.79 -11.66
N PHE A 183 5.16 -18.84 -11.97
CA PHE A 183 3.73 -18.97 -11.70
C PHE A 183 2.94 -18.24 -12.79
N LYS A 184 1.71 -18.67 -13.04
CA LYS A 184 0.79 -17.94 -13.93
C LYS A 184 -0.04 -16.93 -13.15
N GLU A 185 -0.57 -17.34 -12.00
CA GLU A 185 -1.43 -16.52 -11.17
C GLU A 185 -1.23 -16.80 -9.67
N ALA A 186 -1.20 -15.73 -8.88
CA ALA A 186 -1.16 -15.77 -7.43
C ALA A 186 -2.24 -14.86 -6.85
N ILE A 187 -3.00 -15.35 -5.88
CA ILE A 187 -3.97 -14.58 -5.08
C ILE A 187 -3.54 -14.67 -3.62
N ILE A 188 -3.39 -13.51 -2.97
CA ILE A 188 -2.87 -13.44 -1.61
C ILE A 188 -3.74 -12.52 -0.77
N ASP A 189 -4.13 -13.02 0.40
CA ASP A 189 -4.85 -12.29 1.45
C ASP A 189 -3.97 -12.15 2.69
N HIS A 190 -4.03 -10.97 3.31
CA HIS A 190 -3.40 -10.69 4.59
C HIS A 190 -4.47 -10.26 5.59
N THR A 191 -4.56 -11.03 6.67
CA THR A 191 -5.34 -10.65 7.84
C THR A 191 -4.39 -10.09 8.90
N PHE A 192 -4.67 -8.88 9.38
CA PHE A 192 -3.89 -8.25 10.45
C PHE A 192 -4.59 -8.47 11.79
N PHE A 193 -3.85 -8.96 12.77
CA PHE A 193 -4.24 -9.01 14.18
C PHE A 193 -3.40 -7.99 14.91
N ILE A 194 -4.03 -6.88 15.33
CA ILE A 194 -3.39 -5.90 16.21
C ILE A 194 -3.74 -6.29 17.63
N GLU A 195 -2.76 -6.87 18.32
CA GLU A 195 -2.93 -7.48 19.63
C GLU A 195 -2.63 -6.46 20.74
N ASP A 196 -1.65 -5.59 20.51
CA ASP A 196 -1.28 -4.55 21.46
C ASP A 196 -0.90 -3.22 20.81
N ILE A 197 -1.03 -2.14 21.60
CA ILE A 197 -0.60 -0.79 21.25
C ILE A 197 0.25 -0.28 22.40
N VAL A 198 1.55 -0.19 22.18
CA VAL A 198 2.52 0.27 23.17
C VAL A 198 2.62 1.79 23.08
N MET A 199 2.17 2.47 24.13
CA MET A 199 2.25 3.93 24.23
C MET A 199 3.67 4.35 24.64
N PRO A 200 4.18 5.51 24.16
CA PRO A 200 5.42 6.09 24.67
C PRO A 200 5.30 6.40 26.17
N LYS A 201 6.39 6.22 26.93
CA LYS A 201 6.44 6.58 28.34
C LYS A 201 6.73 8.07 28.51
N GLY A 202 6.04 8.74 29.43
CA GLY A 202 6.33 10.13 29.82
C GLY A 202 5.81 11.21 28.88
N GLU A 203 5.13 10.85 27.78
CA GLU A 203 4.44 11.81 26.92
C GLU A 203 3.02 12.05 27.43
N THR A 204 2.58 13.31 27.42
CA THR A 204 1.25 13.73 27.89
C THR A 204 0.38 14.26 26.76
N ASP A 205 0.97 14.66 25.63
CA ASP A 205 0.22 15.07 24.45
C ASP A 205 -0.43 13.86 23.76
N TYR A 206 -1.75 13.75 23.86
CA TYR A 206 -2.53 12.67 23.24
C TYR A 206 -2.30 12.51 21.74
N ALA A 207 -2.09 13.60 21.00
CA ALA A 207 -1.81 13.51 19.57
C ALA A 207 -0.46 12.82 19.36
N LYS A 208 0.58 13.27 20.08
CA LYS A 208 1.93 12.71 19.99
C LYS A 208 2.00 11.27 20.50
N ILE A 209 1.26 10.94 21.56
CA ILE A 209 1.10 9.55 22.05
C ILE A 209 0.56 8.67 20.93
N ARG A 210 -0.55 9.08 20.30
CA ARG A 210 -1.20 8.29 19.26
C ARG A 210 -0.29 8.07 18.04
N GLU A 211 0.43 9.11 17.67
CA GLU A 211 1.35 9.11 16.54
C GLU A 211 2.52 8.18 16.80
N THR A 212 3.16 8.26 17.95
CA THR A 212 4.36 7.46 18.28
C THR A 212 4.06 6.06 18.82
N ALA A 213 2.80 5.76 19.15
CA ALA A 213 2.42 4.46 19.68
C ALA A 213 2.72 3.32 18.69
N VAL A 214 3.32 2.24 19.19
CA VAL A 214 3.76 1.11 18.38
C VAL A 214 2.69 0.01 18.40
N ARG A 215 2.29 -0.49 17.23
CA ARG A 215 1.33 -1.57 17.07
C ARG A 215 2.09 -2.89 17.07
N LYS A 216 1.70 -3.80 17.95
CA LYS A 216 2.22 -5.16 18.03
C LYS A 216 1.15 -6.16 17.64
N GLY A 217 1.55 -7.20 16.92
CA GLY A 217 0.66 -8.29 16.61
C GLY A 217 1.21 -9.21 15.55
N ARG A 218 0.31 -9.74 14.73
CA ARG A 218 0.66 -10.75 13.72
C ARG A 218 -0.13 -10.58 12.42
N ILE A 219 0.47 -11.06 11.35
CA ILE A 219 -0.11 -11.10 10.00
C ILE A 219 -0.29 -12.57 9.63
N ILE A 220 -1.52 -12.97 9.34
CA ILE A 220 -1.79 -14.25 8.66
C ILE A 220 -1.82 -13.97 7.16
N ARG A 221 -0.84 -14.52 6.44
CA ARG A 221 -0.75 -14.46 4.97
C ARG A 221 -1.26 -15.78 4.40
N LYS A 222 -2.31 -15.70 3.59
CA LYS A 222 -2.88 -16.85 2.87
C LYS A 222 -2.61 -16.64 1.39
N SER A 223 -1.85 -17.53 0.78
CA SER A 223 -1.47 -17.47 -0.63
C SER A 223 -2.05 -18.65 -1.38
N GLU A 224 -2.59 -18.41 -2.57
CA GLU A 224 -2.97 -19.42 -3.55
C GLU A 224 -2.18 -19.14 -4.83
N ILE A 225 -1.20 -19.99 -5.15
CA ILE A 225 -0.31 -19.84 -6.31
C ILE A 225 -0.51 -21.04 -7.22
N ASP A 226 -1.02 -20.81 -8.43
CA ASP A 226 -1.39 -21.86 -9.39
C ASP A 226 -2.20 -23.00 -8.75
N GLY A 227 -3.15 -22.64 -7.89
CA GLY A 227 -4.04 -23.56 -7.17
C GLY A 227 -3.45 -24.17 -5.88
N LYS A 228 -2.15 -24.01 -5.61
CA LYS A 228 -1.53 -24.47 -4.37
C LYS A 228 -1.71 -23.45 -3.25
N LYS A 229 -2.34 -23.88 -2.16
CA LYS A 229 -2.63 -23.03 -1.00
C LYS A 229 -1.54 -23.13 0.06
N MET A 230 -1.15 -21.99 0.62
CA MET A 230 -0.19 -21.86 1.70
C MET A 230 -0.71 -20.86 2.73
N ILE A 231 -0.41 -21.11 4.00
CA ILE A 231 -0.69 -20.20 5.09
C ILE A 231 0.60 -19.99 5.87
N GLN A 232 0.94 -18.74 6.10
CA GLN A 232 2.07 -18.36 6.92
C GLN A 232 1.64 -17.31 7.94
N GLU A 233 2.29 -17.32 9.09
CA GLU A 233 2.05 -16.37 10.17
C GLU A 233 3.37 -15.69 10.56
N PHE A 234 3.33 -14.37 10.70
CA PHE A 234 4.48 -13.58 11.09
C PHE A 234 4.09 -12.56 12.16
N LYS A 235 4.92 -12.43 13.20
CA LYS A 235 4.79 -11.38 14.21
C LYS A 235 5.42 -10.09 13.69
N PHE A 236 4.88 -8.95 14.12
CA PHE A 236 5.43 -7.65 13.79
C PHE A 236 5.28 -6.65 14.94
N GLU A 237 6.13 -5.63 14.89
CA GLU A 237 6.11 -4.44 15.72
C GLU A 237 6.31 -3.24 14.78
N ALA A 238 5.28 -2.42 14.63
CA ALA A 238 5.21 -1.31 13.67
C ALA A 238 4.68 -0.05 14.32
#